data_AF-A0A1R4IQW2-F1
#
_entry.id   AF-A0A1R4IQW2-F1
#
_cell.length_a   1.000
_cell.length_b   1.000
_cell.length_c   1.000
_cell.angle_alpha   90.00
_cell.angle_beta   90.00
_cell.angle_gamma   90.00
#
_symmetry.space_group_name_H-M   'P 1'
#
loop_
_entity.id
_entity.type
_entity.pdbx_description
1 polymer ?
#
loop_
_entity_poly.entity_id
_entity_poly.type
_entity_poly.pdbx_seq_one_letter_code
_entity_poly.pdbx_strand_id
1 'polypeptide(L)'
;MGGEQLKAAKLDERGMAGDRWFAVRDAEGFLASGKVTRRFRRRDEVVDFQARTEGFSVEVSGNGQRWLAGSELLDSHLSERMGPPVQVLPEADVPHQDGGQVSLIGTATLVWCAERWGVDADPRRLRVNLVIETSKPFVEE
;
A
#
# COMPACT_ATOMS: atom_id res chain seq x y z
N MET A 1 2.98 -0.27 -1.91
CA MET A 1 3.26 -1.70 -1.66
C MET A 1 1.96 -2.43 -1.37
N GLY A 2 1.83 -3.65 -1.89
CA GLY A 2 0.60 -4.45 -1.94
C GLY A 2 0.19 -5.18 -0.66
N GLY A 3 0.93 -5.02 0.44
CA GLY A 3 0.65 -5.68 1.73
C GLY A 3 0.81 -7.20 1.68
N GLU A 4 0.15 -7.89 2.62
CA GLU A 4 0.12 -9.35 2.74
C GLU A 4 -1.31 -9.86 3.02
N GLN A 5 -1.58 -11.12 2.70
CA GLN A 5 -2.85 -11.75 3.07
C GLN A 5 -2.76 -12.30 4.50
N LEU A 6 -3.64 -11.81 5.37
CA LEU A 6 -3.69 -12.22 6.77
C LEU A 6 -4.88 -13.14 7.03
N LYS A 7 -4.67 -14.18 7.84
CA LYS A 7 -5.77 -15.02 8.38
C LYS A 7 -6.53 -14.31 9.48
N ALA A 8 -5.85 -13.42 10.21
CA ALA A 8 -6.40 -12.61 11.28
C ALA A 8 -5.58 -11.32 11.39
N ALA A 9 -6.23 -10.24 11.76
CA ALA A 9 -5.60 -8.94 12.02
C ALA A 9 -6.17 -8.36 13.32
N LYS A 10 -5.39 -7.52 13.99
CA LYS A 10 -5.84 -6.76 15.16
C LYS A 10 -6.31 -5.38 14.71
N LEU A 11 -7.40 -4.93 15.29
CA LEU A 11 -7.87 -3.55 15.14
C LEU A 11 -7.44 -2.74 16.36
N ASP A 12 -6.99 -1.52 16.12
CA ASP A 12 -6.76 -0.48 17.12
C ASP A 12 -7.46 0.82 16.70
N GLU A 13 -7.23 1.90 17.44
CA GLU A 13 -7.82 3.23 17.17
C GLU A 13 -7.41 3.82 15.81
N ARG A 14 -6.43 3.24 15.10
CA ARG A 14 -5.99 3.66 13.77
C ARG A 14 -6.52 2.77 12.65
N GLY A 15 -7.18 1.65 12.99
CA GLY A 15 -7.63 0.63 12.06
C GLY A 15 -6.83 -0.65 12.20
N MET A 16 -6.31 -1.19 11.10
CA MET A 16 -5.52 -2.42 11.14
C MET A 16 -4.14 -2.14 11.76
N ALA A 17 -3.83 -2.81 12.87
CA ALA A 17 -2.56 -2.63 13.56
C ALA A 17 -1.37 -2.90 12.63
N GLY A 18 -0.45 -1.94 12.54
CA GLY A 18 0.71 -1.98 11.65
C GLY A 18 0.44 -1.55 10.20
N ASP A 19 -0.81 -1.28 9.81
CA ASP A 19 -1.13 -0.81 8.46
C ASP A 19 -0.65 0.63 8.24
N ARG A 20 0.01 0.85 7.11
CA ARG A 20 0.56 2.15 6.66
C ARG A 20 1.56 2.81 7.62
N TRP A 21 2.13 2.06 8.56
CA TRP A 21 3.18 2.55 9.47
C TRP A 21 4.47 2.96 8.76
N PHE A 22 4.71 2.44 7.55
CA PHE A 22 5.87 2.78 6.72
C PHE A 22 5.41 3.30 5.36
N ALA A 23 6.22 4.17 4.76
CA ALA A 23 6.02 4.65 3.40
C ALA A 23 7.34 4.85 2.67
N VAL A 24 7.30 4.72 1.34
CA VAL A 24 8.40 5.16 0.47
C VAL A 24 8.31 6.67 0.34
N ARG A 25 9.38 7.38 0.68
CA ARG A 25 9.46 8.84 0.70
C ARG A 25 10.61 9.31 -0.18
N ASP A 26 10.38 10.35 -1.00
CA ASP A 26 11.45 11.02 -1.75
C ASP A 26 12.15 12.12 -0.93
N ALA A 27 13.22 12.70 -1.48
CA ALA A 27 14.02 13.73 -0.83
C ALA A 27 13.21 15.00 -0.52
N GLU A 28 12.19 15.31 -1.32
CA GLU A 28 11.27 16.44 -1.10
C GLU A 28 10.18 16.11 -0.06
N GLY A 29 10.08 14.84 0.33
CA GLY A 29 9.23 14.35 1.38
C GLY A 29 7.85 13.86 0.93
N PHE A 30 7.61 13.73 -0.38
CA PHE A 30 6.39 13.13 -0.89
C PHE A 30 6.39 11.62 -0.72
N LEU A 31 5.19 11.08 -0.51
CA LEU A 31 4.98 9.64 -0.41
C LEU A 31 4.71 9.04 -1.78
N ALA A 32 5.35 7.91 -2.09
CA ALA A 32 5.09 7.16 -3.31
C ALA A 32 3.67 6.58 -3.32
N SER A 33 2.93 6.78 -4.41
CA SER A 33 1.57 6.26 -4.59
C SER A 33 1.24 6.11 -6.08
N GLY A 34 0.06 5.56 -6.41
CA GLY A 34 -0.48 5.57 -7.78
C GLY A 34 -1.15 6.91 -8.17
N LYS A 35 -1.09 7.93 -7.30
CA LYS A 35 -1.77 9.22 -7.48
C LYS A 35 -0.85 10.42 -7.22
N VAL A 36 -1.24 11.57 -7.77
CA VAL A 36 -0.61 12.87 -7.51
C VAL A 36 -1.52 13.69 -6.61
N THR A 37 -1.02 14.11 -5.43
CA THR A 37 -1.72 15.04 -4.54
C THR A 37 -0.71 16.00 -3.89
N ARG A 38 -1.18 16.84 -2.94
CA ARG A 38 -0.31 17.70 -2.12
C ARG A 38 0.79 16.93 -1.36
N ARG A 39 0.57 15.66 -1.02
CA ARG A 39 1.50 14.83 -0.22
C ARG A 39 1.98 13.56 -0.93
N PHE A 40 1.37 13.23 -2.07
CA PHE A 40 1.70 12.02 -2.84
C PHE A 40 2.34 12.37 -4.18
N ARG A 41 3.34 11.57 -4.55
CA ARG A 41 3.91 11.55 -5.88
C ARG A 41 3.56 10.23 -6.56
N ARG A 42 3.16 10.32 -7.83
CA ARG A 42 2.89 9.13 -8.62
C ARG A 42 4.20 8.39 -8.89
N ARG A 43 4.26 7.14 -8.45
CA ARG A 43 5.35 6.16 -8.57
C ARG A 43 4.67 4.80 -8.76
N ASP A 44 4.36 4.46 -9.99
CA ASP A 44 3.54 3.27 -10.28
C ASP A 44 4.27 1.99 -9.86
N GLU A 45 5.61 2.00 -9.87
CA GLU A 45 6.49 0.89 -9.48
C GLU A 45 6.28 0.45 -8.02
N VAL A 46 5.74 1.33 -7.16
CA VAL A 46 5.48 1.00 -5.74
C VAL A 46 4.47 -0.13 -5.56
N VAL A 47 3.69 -0.46 -6.60
CA VAL A 47 2.73 -1.57 -6.59
C VAL A 47 3.38 -2.93 -6.89
N ASP A 48 4.60 -2.93 -7.45
CA ASP A 48 5.37 -4.16 -7.74
C ASP A 48 5.97 -4.79 -6.48
N PHE A 49 5.94 -4.06 -5.36
CA PHE A 49 6.51 -4.47 -4.09
C PHE A 49 5.43 -4.83 -3.08
N GLN A 50 5.72 -5.82 -2.24
CA GLN A 50 4.90 -6.22 -1.10
C GLN A 50 5.63 -5.88 0.19
N ALA A 51 4.86 -5.70 1.27
CA ALA A 51 5.39 -5.43 2.58
C ALA A 51 4.65 -6.30 3.59
N ARG A 52 5.39 -6.85 4.55
CA ARG A 52 4.85 -7.65 5.64
C ARG A 52 5.50 -7.29 6.97
N THR A 53 4.73 -7.37 8.03
CA THR A 53 5.20 -7.00 9.37
C THR A 53 5.57 -8.25 10.15
N GLU A 54 6.83 -8.33 10.57
CA GLU A 54 7.35 -9.41 11.43
C GLU A 54 7.88 -8.80 12.74
N GLY A 55 7.11 -8.96 13.81
CA GLY A 55 7.40 -8.35 15.10
C GLY A 55 7.42 -6.82 15.01
N PHE A 56 8.60 -6.22 15.21
CA PHE A 56 8.82 -4.77 15.10
C PHE A 56 9.47 -4.36 13.78
N SER A 57 9.66 -5.30 12.84
CA SER A 57 10.32 -5.07 11.56
C SER A 57 9.34 -5.19 10.41
N VAL A 58 9.63 -4.49 9.32
CA VAL A 58 8.90 -4.62 8.05
C VAL A 58 9.85 -5.20 7.01
N GLU A 59 9.48 -6.35 6.45
CA GLU A 59 10.14 -6.94 5.30
C GLU A 59 9.45 -6.44 4.04
N VAL A 60 10.23 -5.95 3.09
CA VAL A 60 9.78 -5.57 1.74
C VAL A 60 10.26 -6.62 0.75
N SER A 61 9.40 -7.06 -0.14
CA SER A 61 9.73 -8.03 -1.20
C SER A 61 9.32 -7.52 -2.57
N GLY A 62 10.09 -7.90 -3.59
CA GLY A 62 9.87 -7.51 -4.98
C GLY A 62 10.95 -8.10 -5.89
N ASN A 63 10.59 -8.46 -7.12
CA ASN A 63 11.51 -9.08 -8.10
C ASN A 63 12.28 -10.32 -7.57
N GLY A 64 11.66 -11.12 -6.70
CA GLY A 64 12.28 -12.31 -6.11
C GLY A 64 13.30 -12.03 -5.00
N GLN A 65 13.47 -10.77 -4.60
CA GLN A 65 14.36 -10.36 -3.52
C GLN A 65 13.56 -9.86 -2.30
N ARG A 66 14.25 -9.79 -1.16
CA ARG A 66 13.69 -9.37 0.13
C ARG A 66 14.69 -8.48 0.86
N TRP A 67 14.16 -7.45 1.52
CA TRP A 67 14.94 -6.47 2.26
C TRP A 67 14.20 -6.05 3.53
N LEU A 68 14.94 -5.49 4.49
CA LEU A 68 14.36 -4.84 5.65
C LEU A 68 14.09 -3.37 5.33
N ALA A 69 12.94 -2.85 5.78
CA ALA A 69 12.65 -1.43 5.78
C ALA A 69 13.73 -0.66 6.56
N GLY A 70 14.17 0.47 6.01
CA GLY A 70 15.27 1.26 6.55
C GLY A 70 16.69 0.75 6.21
N SER A 71 16.82 -0.31 5.42
CA SER A 71 18.15 -0.75 4.93
C SER A 71 18.59 0.03 3.69
N GLU A 72 19.88 0.37 3.61
CA GLU A 72 20.47 1.05 2.45
C GLU A 72 20.31 0.25 1.14
N LEU A 73 20.27 -1.09 1.23
CA LEU A 73 20.05 -1.97 0.10
C LEU A 73 18.64 -1.80 -0.49
N LEU A 74 17.63 -1.66 0.36
CA LEU A 74 16.27 -1.41 -0.08
C LEU A 74 16.15 -0.02 -0.71
N ASP A 75 16.70 1.00 -0.04
CA ASP A 75 16.67 2.38 -0.52
C ASP A 75 17.35 2.50 -1.90
N SER A 76 18.50 1.85 -2.07
CA SER A 76 19.21 1.79 -3.35
C SER A 76 18.38 1.12 -4.44
N HIS A 77 17.78 -0.04 -4.14
CA HIS A 77 16.96 -0.78 -5.10
C HIS A 77 15.70 0.00 -5.52
N LEU A 78 15.01 0.61 -4.56
CA LEU A 78 13.82 1.42 -4.84
C LEU A 78 14.20 2.69 -5.62
N SER A 79 15.32 3.33 -5.30
CA SER A 79 15.80 4.52 -6.01
C SER A 79 16.12 4.22 -7.47
N GLU A 80 16.79 3.08 -7.74
CA GLU A 80 17.04 2.62 -9.11
C GLU A 80 15.74 2.37 -9.87
N ARG A 81 14.74 1.74 -9.21
CA ARG A 81 13.45 1.43 -9.83
C ARG A 81 12.57 2.65 -10.08
N MET A 82 12.59 3.64 -9.19
CA MET A 82 11.69 4.79 -9.25
C MET A 82 12.30 6.00 -9.96
N GLY A 83 13.63 6.05 -10.09
CA GLY A 83 14.40 7.14 -10.70
C GLY A 83 15.08 8.06 -9.69
N PRO A 84 14.36 8.75 -8.77
CA PRO A 84 14.97 9.59 -7.76
C PRO A 84 15.33 8.81 -6.50
N PRO A 85 16.20 9.39 -5.64
CA PRO A 85 16.46 8.88 -4.31
C PRO A 85 15.16 8.74 -3.50
N VAL A 86 14.92 7.55 -2.96
CA VAL A 86 13.79 7.26 -2.08
C VAL A 86 14.21 6.37 -0.92
N GLN A 87 13.48 6.47 0.18
CA GLN A 87 13.71 5.69 1.39
C GLN A 87 12.43 5.10 1.95
N VAL A 88 12.52 3.95 2.62
CA VAL A 88 11.38 3.38 3.37
C VAL A 88 11.46 3.79 4.83
N LEU A 89 10.63 4.74 5.23
CA LEU A 89 10.67 5.35 6.55
C LEU A 89 9.39 5.05 7.35
N PRO A 90 9.50 4.92 8.68
CA PRO A 90 8.33 4.89 9.53
C PRO A 90 7.60 6.24 9.47
N GLU A 91 6.33 6.20 9.84
CA GLU A 91 5.52 7.38 10.05
C GLU A 91 6.17 8.30 11.10
N ALA A 92 6.10 9.60 10.83
CA ALA A 92 6.57 10.66 11.72
C ALA A 92 5.36 11.48 12.22
N ASP A 93 5.48 12.80 12.32
CA ASP A 93 4.43 13.66 12.91
C ASP A 93 3.12 13.70 12.12
N VAL A 94 3.16 13.39 10.82
CA VAL A 94 1.99 13.42 9.94
C VAL A 94 1.60 11.98 9.60
N PRO A 95 0.37 11.55 9.96
CA PRO A 95 -0.10 10.21 9.63
C PRO A 95 -0.05 9.93 8.12
N HIS A 96 0.46 8.77 7.72
CA HIS A 96 0.50 8.31 6.33
C HIS A 96 -0.90 8.03 5.76
N GLN A 97 -1.85 7.72 6.63
CA GLN A 97 -3.26 7.49 6.29
C GLN A 97 -3.95 8.79 5.84
N ASP A 98 -4.82 8.72 4.83
CA ASP A 98 -5.38 9.90 4.15
C ASP A 98 -6.90 9.86 3.89
N GLY A 99 -7.66 8.95 4.52
CA GLY A 99 -9.11 8.85 4.32
C GLY A 99 -9.88 8.21 5.48
N GLY A 100 -9.62 6.95 5.79
CA GLY A 100 -10.32 6.22 6.85
C GLY A 100 -9.47 5.10 7.47
N GLN A 101 -9.82 4.72 8.71
CA GLN A 101 -9.09 3.73 9.53
C GLN A 101 -9.08 2.34 8.90
N VAL A 102 -10.23 1.91 8.39
CA VAL A 102 -10.41 0.65 7.66
C VAL A 102 -11.11 0.95 6.34
N SER A 103 -10.63 0.31 5.27
CA SER A 103 -11.20 0.40 3.93
C SER A 103 -11.60 -1.00 3.45
N LEU A 104 -12.75 -1.11 2.82
CA LEU A 104 -13.29 -2.37 2.33
C LEU A 104 -13.87 -2.20 0.93
N ILE A 105 -13.98 -3.30 0.19
CA ILE A 105 -14.62 -3.34 -1.12
C ILE A 105 -15.30 -4.69 -1.35
N GLY A 106 -16.42 -4.68 -2.05
CA GLY A 106 -17.14 -5.88 -2.46
C GLY A 106 -16.53 -6.53 -3.71
N THR A 107 -16.57 -7.86 -3.79
CA THR A 107 -16.14 -8.60 -5.00
C THR A 107 -16.96 -8.24 -6.23
N ALA A 108 -18.28 -8.02 -6.09
CA ALA A 108 -19.13 -7.60 -7.21
C ALA A 108 -18.77 -6.19 -7.70
N THR A 109 -18.32 -5.30 -6.81
CA THR A 109 -17.83 -3.96 -7.17
C THR A 109 -16.54 -4.06 -7.97
N LEU A 110 -15.60 -4.92 -7.57
CA LEU A 110 -14.36 -5.15 -8.33
C LEU A 110 -14.64 -5.66 -9.76
N VAL A 111 -15.56 -6.63 -9.90
CA VAL A 111 -15.99 -7.14 -11.22
C VAL A 111 -16.59 -6.02 -12.06
N TRP A 112 -17.51 -5.26 -11.48
CA TRP A 112 -18.14 -4.13 -12.17
C TRP A 112 -17.10 -3.09 -12.65
N CYS A 113 -16.12 -2.75 -11.81
CA CYS A 113 -15.03 -1.82 -12.13
C CYS A 113 -14.17 -2.34 -13.30
N ALA A 114 -13.81 -3.63 -13.27
CA ALA A 114 -13.03 -4.26 -14.32
C ALA A 114 -13.75 -4.20 -15.66
N GLU A 115 -15.05 -4.55 -15.69
CA GLU A 115 -15.88 -4.51 -16.89
C GLU A 115 -16.10 -3.08 -17.39
N ARG A 116 -16.40 -2.15 -16.50
CA ARG A 116 -16.73 -0.76 -16.84
C ARG A 116 -15.55 -0.01 -17.46
N TRP A 117 -14.35 -0.23 -16.94
CA TRP A 117 -13.16 0.52 -17.34
C TRP A 117 -12.14 -0.29 -18.13
N GLY A 118 -12.34 -1.60 -18.30
CA GLY A 118 -11.40 -2.47 -19.01
C GLY A 118 -10.04 -2.55 -18.31
N VAL A 119 -10.05 -2.57 -16.97
CA VAL A 119 -8.84 -2.54 -16.13
C VAL A 119 -8.70 -3.81 -15.31
N ASP A 120 -7.46 -4.12 -14.91
CA ASP A 120 -7.21 -5.08 -13.84
C ASP A 120 -7.62 -4.46 -12.50
N ALA A 121 -8.78 -4.87 -11.97
CA ALA A 121 -9.33 -4.43 -10.70
C ALA A 121 -8.69 -5.18 -9.51
N ASP A 122 -7.36 -5.30 -9.50
CA ASP A 122 -6.63 -5.86 -8.37
C ASP A 122 -6.87 -4.99 -7.11
N PRO A 123 -7.50 -5.52 -6.04
CA PRO A 123 -7.78 -4.76 -4.83
C PRO A 123 -6.52 -4.18 -4.17
N ARG A 124 -5.35 -4.77 -4.41
CA ARG A 124 -4.06 -4.26 -3.89
C ARG A 124 -3.72 -2.89 -4.45
N ARG A 125 -4.19 -2.54 -5.65
CA ARG A 125 -4.03 -1.20 -6.26
C ARG A 125 -4.88 -0.14 -5.55
N LEU A 126 -6.02 -0.56 -4.99
CA LEU A 126 -6.92 0.30 -4.20
C LEU A 126 -6.48 0.44 -2.74
N ARG A 127 -5.53 -0.40 -2.29
CA ARG A 127 -5.01 -0.45 -0.92
C ARG A 127 -6.11 -0.62 0.12
N VAL A 128 -7.13 -1.43 -0.24
CA VAL A 128 -8.20 -1.83 0.68
C VAL A 128 -7.68 -2.79 1.74
N ASN A 129 -8.25 -2.74 2.94
CA ASN A 129 -7.91 -3.65 4.03
C ASN A 129 -8.70 -4.96 3.94
N LEU A 130 -9.96 -4.88 3.49
CA LEU A 130 -10.87 -6.02 3.41
C LEU A 130 -11.46 -6.14 2.00
N VAL A 131 -11.50 -7.37 1.49
CA VAL A 131 -12.29 -7.72 0.31
C VAL A 131 -13.40 -8.64 0.79
N ILE A 132 -14.64 -8.24 0.57
CA ILE A 132 -15.82 -8.94 1.06
C ILE A 132 -16.55 -9.56 -0.13
N GLU A 133 -16.97 -10.81 -0.01
CA GLU A 133 -17.82 -11.42 -1.02
C GLU A 133 -19.19 -10.73 -1.06
N THR A 134 -19.53 -10.16 -2.21
CA THR A 134 -20.81 -9.48 -2.44
C THR A 134 -21.46 -9.96 -3.73
N SER A 135 -22.80 -9.94 -3.77
CA SER A 135 -23.59 -10.38 -4.94
C SER A 135 -24.07 -9.23 -5.83
N LYS A 136 -23.97 -7.99 -5.36
CA LYS A 136 -24.32 -6.77 -6.11
C LYS A 136 -23.21 -5.73 -5.92
N PRO A 137 -22.90 -4.93 -6.97
CA PRO A 137 -21.91 -3.87 -6.83
C PRO A 137 -22.45 -2.76 -5.91
N PHE A 138 -21.53 -2.12 -5.17
CA PHE A 138 -21.77 -0.96 -4.31
C PHE A 138 -22.70 -1.19 -3.10
N VAL A 139 -22.85 -2.42 -2.62
CA VAL A 139 -23.62 -2.71 -1.39
C VAL A 139 -22.86 -2.36 -0.11
N GLU A 140 -21.57 -2.06 -0.25
CA GLU A 140 -20.66 -1.64 0.81
C GLU A 140 -20.75 -0.17 1.21
N GLU A 141 -21.53 0.64 0.47
CA GLU A 141 -21.80 2.07 0.76
C GLU A 141 -22.96 2.24 1.75
#